data_AF-A0AAC9AVD9-F1
#
_entry.id   AF-A0AAC9AVD9-F1
#
_cell.length_a   1.000
_cell.length_b   1.000
_cell.length_c   1.000
_cell.angle_alpha   90.00
_cell.angle_beta   90.00
_cell.angle_gamma   90.00
#
_symmetry.space_group_name_H-M   'P 1'
#
loop_
_entity.id
_entity.type
_entity.pdbx_description
1 polymer ?
#
loop_
_entity_poly.entity_id
_entity_poly.type
_entity_poly.pdbx_seq_one_letter_code
_entity_poly.pdbx_strand_id
1 'polypeptide(L)' 'MTISSKPWLGISPTGPLLRAKDAAEYVACSKAHFFTQIEKGILPPLIHIDPECRARGVPKPWLDAVIAERAAATLDASA' A
#
# COMPACT_ATOMS: atom_id res chain seq x y z
N MET A 1 1.26 22.30 7.39
CA MET A 1 1.18 21.82 5.99
C MET A 1 1.06 20.30 6.04
N THR A 2 -0.16 19.78 5.93
CA THR A 2 -0.39 18.33 5.80
C THR A 2 -0.03 17.94 4.37
N ILE A 3 1.23 17.59 4.15
CA ILE A 3 1.63 16.92 2.92
C ILE A 3 0.80 15.64 2.93
N SER A 4 -0.17 15.53 2.02
CA SER A 4 -0.83 14.27 1.71
C SER A 4 0.20 13.43 0.95
N SER A 5 1.23 13.02 1.69
CA SER A 5 2.33 12.23 1.19
C SER A 5 1.74 10.86 0.93
N LYS A 6 1.60 10.51 -0.35
CA LYS A 6 1.44 9.13 -0.74
C LYS A 6 2.86 8.57 -0.79
N PRO A 7 3.38 7.92 0.27
CA PRO A 7 4.80 7.62 0.42
C PRO A 7 5.33 6.65 -0.65
N TRP A 8 4.43 5.98 -1.36
CA TRP A 8 4.77 5.11 -2.48
C TRP A 8 4.99 5.85 -3.82
N LEU A 9 4.68 7.14 -3.91
CA LEU A 9 4.95 7.92 -5.13
C LEU A 9 6.46 8.10 -5.31
N GLY A 10 6.94 7.87 -6.54
CA GLY A 10 8.36 7.91 -6.87
C GLY A 10 9.10 6.58 -6.65
N ILE A 11 8.46 5.58 -6.04
CA ILE A 11 9.02 4.24 -5.90
C ILE A 11 8.66 3.41 -7.14
N SER A 12 9.66 2.88 -7.85
CA SER A 12 9.41 1.99 -8.99
C SER A 12 8.70 0.71 -8.54
N PRO A 13 7.70 0.22 -9.31
CA PRO A 13 6.94 -1.00 -9.01
C PRO A 13 7.80 -2.24 -9.26
N THR A 14 8.72 -2.51 -8.35
CA THR A 14 9.70 -3.61 -8.42
C THR A 14 9.47 -4.61 -7.30
N GLY A 15 10.15 -5.76 -7.39
CA GLY A 15 10.12 -6.80 -6.36
C GLY A 15 8.83 -7.63 -6.35
N PRO A 16 8.57 -8.35 -5.24
CA PRO A 16 7.41 -9.22 -5.13
C PRO A 16 6.09 -8.46 -5.22
N LEU A 17 5.13 -9.06 -5.91
CA LEU A 17 3.76 -8.56 -6.01
C LEU A 17 2.85 -9.33 -5.08
N LEU A 18 2.12 -8.61 -4.24
CA LEU A 18 1.18 -9.20 -3.29
C LEU A 18 -0.24 -9.10 -3.85
N ARG A 19 -1.00 -10.20 -3.78
CA ARG A 19 -2.44 -10.18 -4.12
C ARG A 19 -3.20 -9.41 -3.05
N ALA A 20 -4.43 -9.00 -3.36
CA ALA A 20 -5.25 -8.19 -2.45
C ALA A 20 -5.38 -8.77 -1.03
N LYS A 21 -5.46 -10.10 -0.90
CA LYS A 21 -5.53 -10.76 0.41
C LYS A 21 -4.22 -10.57 1.18
N ASP A 22 -3.11 -10.98 0.58
CA ASP A 22 -1.78 -10.94 1.20
C ASP A 22 -1.35 -9.49 1.47
N ALA A 23 -1.69 -8.56 0.58
CA ALA A 23 -1.43 -7.13 0.76
C ALA A 23 -2.20 -6.55 1.95
N ALA A 24 -3.46 -6.94 2.15
CA ALA A 24 -4.27 -6.51 3.29
C ALA A 24 -3.71 -7.06 4.61
N GLU A 25 -3.35 -8.35 4.63
CA GLU A 25 -2.70 -8.99 5.77
C GLU A 25 -1.36 -8.32 6.10
N TYR A 26 -0.57 -7.98 5.07
CA TYR A 26 0.73 -7.33 5.22
C TYR A 26 0.65 -5.95 5.89
N VAL A 27 -0.42 -5.19 5.65
CA VAL A 27 -0.67 -3.89 6.32
C VAL A 27 -1.58 -4.01 7.55
N ALA A 28 -1.76 -5.23 8.07
CA ALA A 28 -2.56 -5.54 9.26
C ALA A 28 -4.01 -5.02 9.21
N CYS A 29 -4.69 -5.15 8.06
CA CYS A 29 -6.11 -4.78 7.95
C CYS A 29 -6.93 -5.83 7.21
N SER A 30 -8.26 -5.74 7.34
CA SER A 30 -9.17 -6.63 6.60
C SER A 30 -9.15 -6.31 5.11
N LYS A 31 -9.39 -7.32 4.26
CA LYS A 31 -9.45 -7.15 2.81
C LYS A 31 -10.48 -6.09 2.36
N ALA A 32 -11.64 -6.03 3.01
CA ALA A 32 -12.65 -5.02 2.70
C ALA A 32 -12.14 -3.61 3.03
N HIS A 33 -11.54 -3.44 4.21
CA HIS A 33 -10.96 -2.16 4.61
C HIS A 33 -9.81 -1.73 3.70
N PHE A 34 -8.98 -2.68 3.26
CA PHE A 34 -7.90 -2.44 2.30
C PHE A 34 -8.42 -1.80 1.01
N PHE A 35 -9.49 -2.33 0.41
CA PHE A 35 -10.10 -1.72 -0.78
C PHE A 35 -10.66 -0.33 -0.51
N THR A 36 -11.37 -0.13 0.61
CA THR A 36 -11.85 1.20 1.00
C THR A 36 -10.71 2.21 1.15
N GLN A 37 -9.57 1.80 1.66
CA GLN A 37 -8.39 2.67 1.81
C GLN A 37 -7.73 2.99 0.46
N ILE A 38 -7.74 2.05 -0.50
CA ILE A 38 -7.32 2.31 -1.88
C ILE A 38 -8.24 3.33 -2.56
N GLU A 39 -9.57 3.16 -2.42
CA GLU A 39 -10.56 4.10 -2.98
C GLU A 39 -10.40 5.52 -2.41
N LYS A 40 -10.04 5.63 -1.12
CA LYS A 40 -9.72 6.89 -0.45
C LYS A 40 -8.35 7.46 -0.82
N GLY A 41 -7.54 6.74 -1.60
CA GLY A 41 -6.20 7.13 -1.99
C GLY A 41 -5.18 7.11 -0.84
N ILE A 42 -5.46 6.38 0.23
CA ILE A 42 -4.62 6.23 1.43
C ILE A 42 -3.66 5.05 1.29
N LEU A 43 -4.04 4.04 0.49
CA LEU A 43 -3.17 2.92 0.12
C LEU A 43 -2.89 2.90 -1.38
N PRO A 44 -1.76 2.32 -1.81
CA PRO A 44 -1.43 2.19 -3.23
C PRO A 44 -2.45 1.32 -3.97
N PRO A 45 -2.78 1.65 -5.23
CA PRO A 45 -3.68 0.86 -6.05
C PRO A 45 -3.05 -0.48 -6.45
N LEU A 46 -3.90 -1.44 -6.83
CA LEU A 46 -3.44 -2.64 -7.50
C LEU A 46 -3.05 -2.32 -8.94
N ILE A 47 -1.93 -2.86 -9.39
CA ILE A 47 -1.50 -2.81 -10.79
C ILE A 47 -1.93 -4.10 -11.51
N HIS A 48 -2.33 -3.96 -12.77
CA HIS A 48 -2.54 -5.09 -13.66
C HIS A 48 -1.21 -5.52 -14.25
N ILE A 49 -0.87 -6.79 -14.07
CA ILE A 49 0.38 -7.37 -14.58
C ILE A 49 0.15 -7.99 -15.96
N ASP A 50 -0.98 -8.66 -16.08
CA ASP A 50 -1.41 -9.31 -17.30
C ASP A 50 -2.91 -9.06 -17.47
N PRO A 51 -3.31 -8.39 -18.57
CA PRO A 51 -4.71 -8.12 -18.88
C PRO A 51 -5.56 -9.39 -19.08
N GLU A 52 -4.98 -10.47 -19.60
CA GLU A 52 -5.72 -11.68 -20.01
C GLU A 52 -6.10 -12.53 -18.80
N CYS A 53 -5.15 -12.78 -17.90
CA CYS A 53 -5.42 -13.55 -16.68
C CYS A 53 -6.01 -12.70 -15.53
N ARG A 54 -6.28 -11.41 -15.78
CA ARG A 54 -6.77 -10.43 -14.79
C ARG A 54 -5.90 -10.41 -13.52
N ALA A 55 -4.61 -10.73 -13.64
CA ALA A 55 -3.70 -10.77 -12.51
C ALA A 55 -3.44 -9.34 -12.02
N ARG A 56 -3.81 -9.10 -10.76
CA ARG A 56 -3.61 -7.82 -10.09
C ARG A 56 -2.85 -8.03 -8.80
N GLY A 57 -1.92 -7.13 -8.51
CA GLY A 57 -1.14 -7.15 -7.28
C GLY A 57 -0.67 -5.76 -6.89
N VAL A 58 -0.13 -5.66 -5.69
CA VAL A 58 0.51 -4.45 -5.18
C VAL A 58 2.00 -4.75 -4.99
N PRO A 59 2.91 -3.94 -5.54
CA PRO A 59 4.34 -4.03 -5.25
C PRO A 59 4.59 -3.92 -3.75
N LYS A 60 5.29 -4.90 -3.18
CA LYS A 60 5.66 -4.89 -1.76
C LYS A 60 6.37 -3.58 -1.34
N PRO A 61 7.31 -3.00 -2.12
CA PRO A 61 7.98 -1.75 -1.75
C PRO A 61 7.04 -0.56 -1.53
N TRP A 62 5.88 -0.54 -2.22
CA TRP A 62 4.88 0.51 -2.01
C TRP A 62 4.20 0.38 -0.65
N LEU A 63 3.92 -0.84 -0.22
CA LEU A 63 3.36 -1.11 1.11
C LEU A 63 4.40 -0.87 2.21
N ASP A 64 5.67 -1.20 1.95
CA ASP A 64 6.78 -0.92 2.88
C ASP A 64 6.88 0.58 3.18
N ALA A 65 6.74 1.43 2.15
CA ALA A 65 6.76 2.88 2.32
C ALA A 65 5.58 3.41 3.17
N VAL A 66 4.38 2.85 2.99
CA VAL A 66 3.22 3.17 3.84
C VAL A 66 3.46 2.77 5.29
N ILE A 67 3.99 1.57 5.52
CA ILE A 67 4.27 1.06 6.86
C ILE A 67 5.32 1.95 7.54
N ALA A 68 6.39 2.32 6.83
CA ALA A 68 7.44 3.18 7.35
C ALA A 68 6.90 4.57 7.77
N GLU A 69 6.07 5.21 6.94
CA GLU A 69 5.46 6.49 7.27
C GLU A 69 4.56 6.40 8.51
N ARG A 70 3.70 5.38 8.59
CA ARG A 70 2.80 5.18 9.73
C ARG A 70 3.56 4.85 11.02
N ALA A 71 4.63 4.07 10.92
CA ALA A 71 5.48 3.75 12.07
C ALA A 71 6.20 5.01 12.57
N ALA A 72 6.77 5.83 11.69
CA ALA A 72 7.38 7.10 12.05
C ALA A 72 6.39 8.03 12.76
N ALA A 73 5.19 8.20 12.20
CA ALA A 73 4.15 9.03 12.81
C ALA A 73 3.69 8.52 14.20
N THR A 74 3.72 7.20 14.43
CA THR A 74 3.36 6.60 15.73
C THR A 74 4.46 6.84 16.77
N LEU A 75 5.73 6.74 16.36
CA LEU A 75 6.88 7.00 17.23
C LEU A 75 6.95 8.49 17.61
N ASP A 76 6.72 9.40 16.67
CA ASP A 76 6.71 10.84 16.92
C ASP A 76 5.56 11.25 17.86
N ALA A 77 4.40 10.59 17.78
CA ALA A 77 3.25 10.86 18.64
C ALA A 77 3.41 10.29 20.07
N SER A 78 4.39 9.43 20.30
CA SER A 78 4.67 8.79 21.59
C SER A 78 5.85 9.42 22.35
N ALA A 79 6.51 10.42 21.75
CA ALA A 79 7.61 11.20 22.31
C ALA A 79 7.13 12.54 22.88
#